data_AF-A0A8X6RL20-F1
#
_entry.id   AF-A0A8X6RL20-F1
#
_cell.length_a   1.000
_cell.length_b   1.000
_cell.length_c   1.000
_cell.angle_alpha   90.00
_cell.angle_beta   90.00
_cell.angle_gamma   90.00
#
_symmetry.space_group_name_H-M   'P 1'
#
loop_
_entity.id
_entity.type
_entity.pdbx_description
1 polymer ?
#
loop_
_entity_poly.entity_id
_entity_poly.type
_entity_poly.pdbx_seq_one_letter_code
_entity_poly.pdbx_strand_id
1 'polypeptide(L)'
;MLNEDEIVTSVQAESDPVDDETDENEDNNNESSKGPSNAGAFSALETAMEWYGQQSDCCPTQLLLLKSILAAKKRRCTMVRRKISD
;
A
#
# COMPACT_ATOMS: atom_id res chain seq x y z
N MET A 1 6.45 -45.21 -14.98
CA MET A 1 7.29 -44.91 -13.82
C MET A 1 8.56 -44.29 -14.37
N LEU A 2 8.76 -43.00 -14.13
CA LEU A 2 9.95 -42.28 -14.59
C LEU A 2 10.91 -42.24 -13.40
N ASN A 3 12.10 -42.79 -13.60
CA ASN A 3 13.13 -42.98 -12.59
C ASN A 3 13.69 -41.62 -12.13
N GLU A 4 13.86 -41.45 -10.83
CA GLU A 4 14.04 -40.17 -10.13
C GLU A 4 15.50 -39.82 -9.78
N ASP A 5 16.49 -40.44 -10.43
CA ASP A 5 17.89 -40.39 -9.99
C ASP A 5 18.90 -39.90 -11.05
N GLU A 6 18.85 -38.63 -11.47
CA GLU A 6 20.04 -37.99 -12.07
C GLU A 6 20.02 -36.45 -11.95
N ILE A 7 20.03 -35.93 -10.72
CA ILE A 7 20.36 -34.52 -10.46
C ILE A 7 21.88 -34.40 -10.40
N VAL A 8 22.53 -34.21 -11.56
CA VAL A 8 23.96 -33.89 -11.62
C VAL A 8 24.14 -32.38 -11.44
N THR A 9 24.73 -32.04 -10.31
CA THR A 9 25.22 -30.72 -9.92
C THR A 9 26.41 -30.35 -10.80
N SER A 10 26.26 -29.31 -11.63
CA SER A 10 27.40 -28.63 -12.26
C SER A 10 27.58 -27.27 -11.59
N VAL A 11 28.22 -27.29 -10.40
CA VAL A 11 28.84 -26.12 -9.79
C VAL A 11 30.31 -26.13 -10.19
N GLN A 12 30.70 -25.27 -11.15
CA GLN A 12 32.00 -24.57 -11.15
C GLN A 12 32.02 -23.57 -12.32
N ALA A 13 31.89 -22.27 -12.03
CA ALA A 13 32.99 -21.31 -12.00
C ALA A 13 33.17 -20.55 -13.33
N GLU A 14 32.50 -19.42 -13.44
CA GLU A 14 32.93 -18.31 -14.29
C GLU A 14 32.84 -17.08 -13.39
N SER A 15 33.99 -16.70 -12.86
CA SER A 15 34.21 -15.51 -12.04
C SER A 15 34.18 -14.27 -12.93
N ASP A 16 33.18 -13.42 -12.75
CA ASP A 16 33.32 -11.99 -13.02
C ASP A 16 33.08 -11.26 -11.69
N PRO A 17 34.05 -10.48 -11.16
CA PRO A 17 33.71 -9.49 -10.17
C PRO A 17 32.96 -8.39 -10.93
N VAL A 18 31.63 -8.49 -10.95
CA VAL A 18 30.82 -7.29 -11.15
C VAL A 18 31.14 -6.39 -9.96
N ASP A 19 31.85 -5.32 -10.28
CA ASP A 19 31.99 -4.12 -9.49
C ASP A 19 30.58 -3.57 -9.25
N ASP A 20 29.87 -4.21 -8.32
CA ASP A 20 28.61 -3.74 -7.77
C ASP A 20 29.00 -2.69 -6.73
N GLU A 21 29.43 -1.53 -7.23
CA GLU A 21 29.24 -0.27 -6.53
C GLU A 21 27.71 -0.07 -6.44
N THR A 22 27.07 -0.87 -5.58
CA THR A 22 25.77 -0.55 -5.04
C THR A 22 26.00 0.74 -4.29
N ASP A 23 25.73 1.85 -4.97
CA ASP A 23 25.63 3.15 -4.37
C ASP A 23 24.60 3.04 -3.26
N GLU A 24 25.09 2.75 -2.05
CA GLU A 24 24.38 2.88 -0.77
C GLU A 24 24.10 4.35 -0.48
N ASN A 25 23.67 5.11 -1.49
CA ASN A 25 22.73 6.19 -1.32
C ASN A 25 21.34 5.57 -1.02
N GLU A 26 21.30 4.78 0.06
CA GLU A 26 20.16 4.78 0.97
C GLU A 26 20.13 6.18 1.58
N ASP A 27 19.72 7.14 0.75
CA ASP A 27 19.42 8.51 1.11
C ASP A 27 18.32 8.46 2.15
N ASN A 28 18.77 8.35 3.39
CA ASN A 28 18.37 9.04 4.60
C ASN A 28 17.03 9.81 4.52
N ASN A 29 15.98 9.16 4.04
CA ASN A 29 14.62 9.66 4.10
C ASN A 29 13.91 9.05 5.30
N ASN A 30 14.60 9.08 6.44
CA ASN A 30 13.96 9.10 7.75
C ASN A 30 13.53 10.53 8.10
N GLU A 31 13.14 11.33 7.09
CA GLU A 31 12.18 12.39 7.32
C GLU A 31 10.97 11.72 7.95
N SER A 32 10.65 12.09 9.18
CA SER A 32 9.41 11.70 9.85
C SER A 32 8.25 12.03 8.92
N SER A 33 7.86 11.07 8.07
CA SER A 33 6.92 11.33 7.00
C SER A 33 5.59 11.52 7.70
N LYS A 34 5.26 12.79 7.90
CA LYS A 34 3.98 13.17 8.44
C LYS A 34 3.01 12.76 7.36
N GLY A 35 2.38 11.60 7.55
CA GLY A 35 1.44 11.02 6.62
C GLY A 35 0.40 12.05 6.16
N PRO A 36 -0.33 11.77 5.06
CA PRO A 36 -1.24 12.74 4.47
C PRO A 36 -2.20 13.31 5.51
N SER A 37 -2.51 14.60 5.38
CA SER A 37 -3.54 15.22 6.22
C SER A 37 -4.82 14.39 6.15
N ASN A 38 -5.62 14.36 7.22
CA ASN A 38 -6.88 13.61 7.22
C ASN A 38 -7.74 13.94 5.99
N ALA A 39 -7.82 15.21 5.59
CA ALA A 39 -8.55 15.63 4.41
C ALA A 39 -7.97 15.02 3.12
N GLY A 40 -6.64 15.07 2.95
CA GLY A 40 -5.97 14.46 1.80
C GLY A 40 -6.13 12.93 1.76
N ALA A 41 -6.02 12.27 2.91
CA ALA A 41 -6.23 10.83 3.02
C ALA A 41 -7.66 10.42 2.68
N PHE A 42 -8.67 11.18 3.14
CA PHE A 42 -10.06 10.94 2.77
C PHE A 42 -10.33 11.16 1.28
N SER A 43 -9.76 12.22 0.71
CA SER A 43 -9.91 12.51 -0.73
C SER A 43 -9.29 11.40 -1.59
N ALA A 44 -8.08 10.97 -1.27
CA ALA A 44 -7.42 9.88 -1.99
C ALA A 44 -8.20 8.56 -1.88
N LEU A 45 -8.74 8.27 -0.70
CA LEU A 45 -9.57 7.10 -0.46
C LEU A 45 -10.88 7.14 -1.25
N GLU A 46 -11.52 8.30 -1.38
CA GLU A 46 -12.73 8.49 -2.19
C GLU A 46 -12.45 8.21 -3.67
N THR A 47 -11.35 8.76 -4.21
CA THR A 47 -10.89 8.46 -5.57
C THR A 47 -10.59 6.97 -5.77
N ALA A 48 -9.93 6.32 -4.80
CA ALA A 48 -9.65 4.88 -4.88
C ALA A 48 -10.94 4.05 -4.89
N MET A 49 -11.97 4.46 -4.15
CA MET A 49 -13.28 3.79 -4.15
C MET A 49 -14.04 3.95 -5.46
N GLU A 50 -13.95 5.13 -6.09
CA GLU A 50 -14.53 5.37 -7.41
C GLU A 50 -13.88 4.52 -8.49
N TRP A 51 -12.54 4.43 -8.46
CA TRP A 51 -11.78 3.55 -9.34
C TRP A 51 -12.10 2.07 -9.08
N TYR A 52 -12.14 1.65 -7.81
CA TYR A 52 -12.45 0.27 -7.45
C TYR A 52 -13.86 -0.13 -7.89
N GLY A 53 -14.83 0.79 -7.79
CA GLY A 53 -16.21 0.58 -8.25
C GLY A 53 -16.37 0.33 -9.75
N GLN A 54 -15.36 0.66 -10.56
CA GLN A 54 -15.34 0.44 -12.01
C GLN A 54 -14.70 -0.89 -12.40
N GLN A 55 -14.06 -1.60 -11.47
CA GLN A 55 -13.42 -2.87 -11.75
C GLN A 55 -14.46 -3.98 -11.93
N SER A 56 -14.18 -4.94 -12.82
CA SER A 56 -15.07 -6.09 -13.07
C SER A 56 -15.32 -6.93 -11.82
N ASP A 57 -14.32 -6.98 -10.94
CA ASP A 57 -14.32 -7.84 -9.75
C ASP A 57 -14.82 -7.10 -8.50
N CYS A 58 -15.32 -5.88 -8.68
CA CYS A 58 -15.84 -5.09 -7.57
C CYS A 58 -17.05 -5.78 -6.95
N CYS A 59 -16.96 -6.11 -5.65
CA CYS A 59 -18.12 -6.55 -4.88
C CYS A 59 -18.93 -5.32 -4.39
N PRO A 60 -20.14 -5.06 -4.94
CA PRO A 60 -20.87 -3.82 -4.63
C PRO A 60 -21.25 -3.70 -3.15
N THR A 61 -21.54 -4.83 -2.50
CA THR A 61 -21.91 -4.88 -1.08
C THR A 61 -20.74 -4.48 -0.17
N GLN A 62 -19.52 -4.93 -0.49
CA GLN A 62 -18.32 -4.57 0.27
C GLN A 62 -17.99 -3.08 0.08
N LEU A 63 -18.09 -2.58 -1.16
CA LEU A 63 -17.90 -1.17 -1.46
C LEU A 63 -18.92 -0.27 -0.73
N LEU A 64 -20.20 -0.69 -0.70
CA LEU A 64 -21.25 0.02 0.02
C LEU A 64 -20.99 0.05 1.53
N LEU A 65 -20.61 -1.09 2.11
CA LEU A 65 -20.25 -1.17 3.53
C LEU A 65 -19.10 -0.21 3.86
N LEU A 66 -18.05 -0.21 3.04
CA LEU A 66 -16.87 0.63 3.24
C LEU A 66 -17.24 2.12 3.16
N LYS A 67 -18.03 2.54 2.17
CA LYS A 67 -18.58 3.90 2.06
C LYS A 67 -19.40 4.30 3.29
N SER A 68 -20.22 3.40 3.83
CA SER A 68 -21.06 3.67 5.01
C SER A 68 -20.24 3.93 6.27
N ILE A 69 -19.16 3.16 6.48
CA ILE A 69 -18.25 3.32 7.61
C ILE A 69 -17.52 4.66 7.53
N LEU A 70 -17.06 5.05 6.33
CA LEU A 70 -16.42 6.36 6.13
C LEU A 70 -17.38 7.51 6.39
N ALA A 71 -18.62 7.43 5.90
CA ALA A 71 -19.64 8.45 6.16
C ALA A 71 -19.91 8.60 7.67
N ALA A 72 -19.87 7.51 8.44
CA ALA A 72 -20.00 7.55 9.89
C ALA A 72 -18.74 8.12 10.58
N LYS A 73 -17.53 7.85 10.07
CA LYS A 73 -16.28 8.40 10.61
C LYS A 73 -16.17 9.91 10.34
N LYS A 74 -16.54 10.38 9.15
CA LYS A 74 -16.59 11.82 8.80
C LYS A 74 -17.51 12.59 9.76
N ARG A 75 -18.68 12.02 10.11
CA ARG A 75 -19.61 12.59 11.10
C ARG A 75 -19.05 12.69 12.52
N ARG A 76 -18.20 11.76 12.93
CA ARG A 76 -17.57 11.79 14.27
C ARG A 76 -16.45 12.82 14.35
N CYS A 77 -15.64 12.97 13.29
CA CYS A 77 -14.60 14.00 13.25
C CYS A 77 -15.16 15.43 13.22
N THR A 78 -16.32 15.67 12.59
CA THR A 78 -16.97 17.00 12.60
C THR A 78 -17.63 17.33 13.94
N MET A 79 -18.04 16.32 14.72
CA MET A 79 -18.64 16.50 16.04
C MET A 79 -17.61 16.88 17.11
N VAL A 80 -16.41 16.29 17.07
CA VAL A 80 -15.33 16.56 18.04
C VAL A 80 -14.71 17.97 17.87
N ARG A 81 -14.93 18.63 16.72
CA ARG A 81 -14.42 19.99 16.43
C ARG A 81 -15.30 21.15 16.90
N ARG A 82 -16.40 20.90 17.62
CA ARG A 82 -17.09 21.97 18.36
C ARG A 82 -16.55 22.03 19.78
N LYS A 83 -15.35 22.58 19.95
CA LYS A 83 -14.98 23.16 21.24
C LYS A 83 -15.86 24.39 21.40
N ILE A 84 -16.81 24.32 22.33
CA ILE A 84 -17.54 25.48 22.81
C ILE A 84 -16.48 26.41 23.41
N SER A 85 -16.24 27.55 22.75
CA SER A 85 -15.62 28.69 23.40
C SER A 85 -16.74 29.38 24.19
N ASP A 86 -16.59 29.42 25.51
CA ASP A 86 -17.33 30.29 26.41
C ASP A 86 -16.82 31.74 26.27
#